data_AF-A0A7J3AZG6-F1
#
_entry.id   AF-A0A7J3AZG6-F1
#
_cell.length_a   1.000
_cell.length_b   1.000
_cell.length_c   1.000
_cell.angle_alpha   90.00
_cell.angle_beta   90.00
_cell.angle_gamma   90.00
#
_symmetry.space_group_name_H-M   'P 1'
#
loop_
_entity.id
_entity.type
_entity.pdbx_description
1 polymer ?
#
loop_
_entity_poly.entity_id
_entity_poly.type
_entity_poly.pdbx_seq_one_letter_code
_entity_poly.pdbx_strand_id
1 'polypeptide(L)'
;NKIAKSCQGDLRAAINDLEGLVKGSAELLKYIGEKYGKRDIETDVFKVLSSIFYGENCYPAYLSSLNLDMDPDMLFRWVEENVAHVYSGRSLAKAYEMLSLADIMRGRIIRTNNWRFLAYYTQFMTFGVCAAKEGRPEGEKLRPPSLIKQLSATKELRSKTKEFLEKIAKRIHVSTAVVRMELIPLLIADAKAGGKLIRQLGRELGIRESDMREILSDIEEVYKLEAGGKGA
;
A
#
# COMPACT_ATOMS: atom_id res chain seq x y z
N ASN A 1 -4.69 14.34 25.67
CA ASN A 1 -4.12 14.77 24.36
C ASN A 1 -3.23 13.75 23.63
N LYS A 2 -2.72 12.67 24.26
CA LYS A 2 -1.93 11.65 23.54
C LYS A 2 -2.79 10.62 22.76
N ILE A 3 -3.90 10.15 23.36
CA ILE A 3 -4.83 9.16 22.76
C ILE A 3 -5.42 9.68 21.43
N ALA A 4 -5.92 10.91 21.41
CA ALA A 4 -6.46 11.52 20.19
C ALA A 4 -5.42 11.63 19.06
N LYS A 5 -4.11 11.71 19.38
CA LYS A 5 -3.03 11.74 18.39
C LYS A 5 -2.63 10.33 17.93
N SER A 6 -2.75 9.30 18.77
CA SER A 6 -2.45 7.91 18.39
C SER A 6 -3.55 7.29 17.53
N CYS A 7 -4.83 7.58 17.81
CA CYS A 7 -5.96 6.94 17.14
C CYS A 7 -6.32 7.56 15.76
N GLN A 8 -5.57 8.56 15.28
CA GLN A 8 -5.73 9.17 13.94
C GLN A 8 -7.19 9.50 13.52
N GLY A 9 -8.03 9.93 14.46
CA GLY A 9 -9.42 10.29 14.19
C GLY A 9 -10.42 9.12 14.19
N ASP A 10 -9.98 7.89 14.47
CA ASP A 10 -10.88 6.77 14.75
C ASP A 10 -11.43 6.90 16.18
N LEU A 11 -12.67 7.38 16.26
CA LEU A 11 -13.39 7.60 17.52
C LEU A 11 -13.63 6.27 18.26
N ARG A 12 -13.85 5.16 17.53
CA ARG A 12 -14.13 3.86 18.14
C ARG A 12 -12.88 3.28 18.79
N ALA A 13 -11.74 3.37 18.12
CA ALA A 13 -10.45 3.00 18.69
C ALA A 13 -10.13 3.85 19.93
N ALA A 14 -10.35 5.17 19.86
CA ALA A 14 -10.13 6.06 21.00
C ALA A 14 -11.04 5.77 22.20
N ILE A 15 -12.30 5.39 21.97
CA ILE A 15 -13.24 5.01 23.03
C ILE A 15 -12.84 3.66 23.64
N ASN A 16 -12.49 2.66 22.82
CA ASN A 16 -12.04 1.36 23.31
C ASN A 16 -10.74 1.48 24.10
N ASP A 17 -9.80 2.29 23.63
CA ASP A 17 -8.58 2.62 24.36
C ASP A 17 -8.99 3.24 25.70
N LEU A 18 -9.81 4.30 25.71
CA LEU A 18 -10.29 4.95 26.93
C LEU A 18 -11.02 4.00 27.90
N GLU A 19 -11.85 3.10 27.40
CA GLU A 19 -12.54 2.11 28.23
C GLU A 19 -11.55 1.11 28.84
N GLY A 20 -10.54 0.68 28.08
CA GLY A 20 -9.40 -0.10 28.59
C GLY A 20 -8.58 0.68 29.63
N LEU A 21 -8.43 1.99 29.45
CA LEU A 21 -7.73 2.88 30.39
C LEU A 21 -8.48 3.05 31.71
N VAL A 22 -9.82 3.10 31.68
CA VAL A 22 -10.67 3.24 32.88
C VAL A 22 -10.80 1.92 33.63
N LYS A 23 -10.75 0.78 32.94
CA LYS A 23 -10.80 -0.56 33.55
C LYS A 23 -9.43 -1.07 34.02
N GLY A 24 -8.32 -0.46 33.59
CA GLY A 24 -6.94 -0.80 33.99
C GLY A 24 -6.36 0.13 35.07
N SER A 25 -5.13 -0.15 35.53
CA SER A 25 -4.44 0.73 36.51
C SER A 25 -3.84 1.97 35.84
N ALA A 26 -3.96 3.13 36.49
CA ALA A 26 -3.42 4.40 36.00
C ALA A 26 -1.88 4.43 35.90
N GLU A 27 -1.19 3.54 36.61
CA GLU A 27 0.28 3.39 36.54
C GLU A 27 0.73 2.67 35.27
N LEU A 28 -0.05 1.68 34.79
CA LEU A 28 0.18 1.08 33.47
C LEU A 28 0.05 2.14 32.36
N LEU A 29 -0.73 3.19 32.57
CA LEU A 29 -1.07 4.20 31.57
C LEU A 29 0.09 5.16 31.24
N LYS A 30 0.89 5.55 32.24
CA LYS A 30 2.14 6.29 32.00
C LYS A 30 3.12 5.45 31.19
N TYR A 31 3.20 4.15 31.50
CA TYR A 31 4.08 3.20 30.83
C TYR A 31 3.63 2.88 29.39
N ILE A 32 2.33 2.67 29.17
CA ILE A 32 1.71 2.37 27.87
C ILE A 32 1.73 3.60 26.96
N GLY A 33 1.38 4.78 27.47
CA GLY A 33 1.31 6.02 26.67
C GLY A 33 2.67 6.60 26.28
N GLU A 34 3.77 6.10 26.84
CA GLU A 34 5.15 6.39 26.42
C GLU A 34 5.68 5.37 25.40
N LYS A 35 5.25 4.09 25.47
CA LYS A 35 5.70 3.03 24.55
C LYS A 35 4.88 2.84 23.28
N TYR A 36 3.55 3.01 23.31
CA TYR A 36 2.68 2.71 22.15
C TYR A 36 2.61 3.86 21.14
N GLY A 37 3.77 4.31 20.67
CA GLY A 37 3.90 5.28 19.60
C GLY A 37 4.20 4.59 18.28
N LYS A 38 3.60 5.06 17.18
CA LYS A 38 4.02 4.75 15.79
C LYS A 38 5.54 4.81 15.58
N ARG A 39 6.23 5.62 16.38
CA ARG A 39 7.68 5.79 16.38
C ARG A 39 8.45 4.58 16.90
N ASP A 40 7.91 3.83 17.86
CA ASP A 40 8.56 2.62 18.39
C ASP A 40 8.52 1.51 17.34
N ILE A 41 7.35 1.29 16.74
CA ILE A 41 7.14 0.38 15.59
C ILE A 41 8.04 0.77 14.41
N GLU A 42 8.14 2.07 14.09
CA GLU A 42 9.01 2.55 13.01
C GLU A 42 10.49 2.31 13.32
N THR A 43 10.93 2.58 14.56
CA THR A 43 12.31 2.31 14.97
C THR A 43 12.62 0.81 14.92
N ASP A 44 11.66 -0.03 15.29
CA ASP A 44 11.81 -1.48 15.29
C ASP A 44 11.80 -2.07 13.88
N VAL A 45 10.98 -1.55 12.95
CA VAL A 45 11.03 -2.00 11.55
C VAL A 45 12.36 -1.64 10.90
N PHE A 46 12.94 -0.46 11.18
CA PHE A 46 14.26 -0.11 10.66
C PHE A 46 15.36 -1.04 11.19
N LYS A 47 15.27 -1.51 12.44
CA LYS A 47 16.19 -2.54 12.96
C LYS A 47 16.02 -3.86 12.22
N VAL A 48 14.78 -4.30 12.00
CA VAL A 48 14.48 -5.54 11.25
C VAL A 48 15.00 -5.44 9.82
N LEU A 49 14.73 -4.33 9.12
CA LEU A 49 15.25 -4.08 7.77
C LEU A 49 16.77 -4.04 7.75
N SER A 50 17.40 -3.41 8.76
CA SER A 50 18.86 -3.41 8.86
C SER A 50 19.42 -4.83 9.00
N SER A 51 18.73 -5.69 9.77
CA SER A 51 19.10 -7.10 9.89
C SER A 51 18.90 -7.88 8.58
N ILE A 52 17.80 -7.63 7.85
CA ILE A 52 17.53 -8.25 6.54
C ILE A 52 18.61 -7.85 5.53
N PHE A 53 18.88 -6.55 5.39
CA PHE A 53 19.69 -6.03 4.31
C PHE A 53 21.18 -6.11 4.58
N TYR A 54 21.61 -5.75 5.80
CA TYR A 54 23.02 -5.59 6.17
C TYR A 54 23.53 -6.63 7.16
N GLY A 55 22.65 -7.47 7.74
CA GLY A 55 23.05 -8.52 8.67
C GLY A 55 23.90 -9.59 8.00
N GLU A 56 24.96 -10.05 8.65
CA GLU A 56 25.80 -11.15 8.14
C GLU A 56 25.07 -12.49 8.22
N ASN A 57 24.38 -12.74 9.33
CA ASN A 57 23.53 -13.91 9.52
C ASN A 57 22.07 -13.56 9.21
N CYS A 58 21.44 -14.36 8.35
CA CYS A 58 20.07 -14.14 7.91
C CYS A 58 19.01 -14.78 8.81
N TYR A 59 19.38 -15.74 9.66
CA TYR A 59 18.44 -16.37 10.57
C TYR A 59 17.87 -15.39 11.61
N PRO A 60 18.69 -14.53 12.25
CA PRO A 60 18.17 -13.47 13.13
C PRO A 60 17.18 -12.53 12.43
N ALA A 61 17.40 -12.18 11.16
CA ALA A 61 16.50 -11.30 10.42
C ALA A 61 15.07 -11.85 10.35
N TYR A 62 14.95 -13.16 10.10
CA TYR A 62 13.66 -13.85 10.15
C TYR A 62 13.06 -13.85 11.55
N LEU A 63 13.83 -14.23 12.58
CA LEU A 63 13.30 -14.28 13.95
C LEU A 63 12.86 -12.90 14.46
N SER A 64 13.61 -11.84 14.15
CA SER A 64 13.23 -10.48 14.52
C SER A 64 11.96 -10.03 13.80
N SER A 65 11.74 -10.47 12.55
CA SER A 65 10.50 -10.14 11.83
C SER A 65 9.26 -10.80 12.43
N LEU A 66 9.37 -11.98 13.05
CA LEU A 66 8.25 -12.65 13.71
C LEU A 66 7.79 -11.93 14.98
N ASN A 67 8.67 -11.17 15.62
CA ASN A 67 8.38 -10.41 16.84
C ASN A 67 8.04 -8.93 16.56
N LEU A 68 8.01 -8.52 15.29
CA LEU A 68 7.68 -7.16 14.91
C LEU A 68 6.17 -6.95 15.06
N ASP A 69 5.77 -5.92 15.80
CA ASP A 69 4.37 -5.49 15.94
C ASP A 69 3.91 -4.72 14.68
N MET A 70 3.95 -5.41 13.55
CA MET A 70 3.57 -4.91 12.24
C MET A 70 2.95 -6.05 11.42
N ASP A 71 1.90 -5.72 10.68
CA ASP A 71 1.31 -6.66 9.75
C ASP A 71 2.35 -7.14 8.70
N PRO A 72 2.43 -8.45 8.39
CA PRO A 72 3.39 -8.98 7.43
C PRO A 72 3.29 -8.37 6.03
N ASP A 73 2.10 -7.98 5.56
CA ASP A 73 1.95 -7.27 4.28
C ASP A 73 2.54 -5.87 4.33
N MET A 74 2.47 -5.22 5.49
CA MET A 74 3.12 -3.93 5.68
C MET A 74 4.63 -4.11 5.65
N LEU A 75 5.19 -5.07 6.40
CA LEU A 75 6.63 -5.38 6.35
C LEU A 75 7.09 -5.71 4.93
N PHE A 76 6.31 -6.48 4.17
CA PHE A 76 6.61 -6.77 2.76
C PHE A 76 6.82 -5.50 1.93
N ARG A 77 5.96 -4.48 2.10
CA ARG A 77 6.13 -3.18 1.42
C ARG A 77 7.39 -2.44 1.84
N TRP A 78 7.80 -2.55 3.11
CA TRP A 78 9.07 -2.00 3.58
C TRP A 78 10.27 -2.67 2.91
N VAL A 79 10.25 -4.00 2.78
CA VAL A 79 11.31 -4.73 2.09
C VAL A 79 11.33 -4.39 0.59
N GLU A 80 10.16 -4.42 -0.06
CA GLU A 80 9.99 -4.12 -1.49
C GLU A 80 10.50 -2.72 -1.87
N GLU A 81 10.19 -1.69 -1.08
CA GLU A 81 10.68 -0.33 -1.33
C GLU A 81 12.21 -0.27 -1.27
N ASN A 82 12.82 -0.95 -0.30
CA ASN A 82 14.25 -0.79 -0.03
C ASN A 82 15.14 -1.72 -0.85
N VAL A 83 14.61 -2.81 -1.41
CA VAL A 83 15.44 -3.81 -2.09
C VAL A 83 16.26 -3.23 -3.24
N ALA A 84 15.66 -2.37 -4.07
CA ALA A 84 16.34 -1.72 -5.20
C ALA A 84 17.24 -0.54 -4.77
N HIS A 85 17.08 -0.03 -3.56
CA HIS A 85 17.95 1.00 -2.98
C HIS A 85 19.19 0.40 -2.32
N VAL A 86 19.06 -0.83 -1.83
CA VAL A 86 20.14 -1.52 -1.12
C VAL A 86 20.96 -2.42 -2.05
N TYR A 87 20.29 -3.19 -2.89
CA TYR A 87 20.93 -4.17 -3.76
C TYR A 87 20.97 -3.71 -5.22
N SER A 88 22.00 -4.17 -5.93
CA SER A 88 22.18 -3.95 -7.35
C SER A 88 22.60 -5.26 -8.05
N GLY A 89 22.53 -5.28 -9.39
CA GLY A 89 22.98 -6.40 -10.21
C GLY A 89 22.35 -7.74 -9.81
N ARG A 90 23.19 -8.75 -9.59
CA ARG A 90 22.74 -10.13 -9.30
C ARG A 90 22.08 -10.28 -7.94
N SER A 91 22.53 -9.54 -6.92
CA SER A 91 21.90 -9.57 -5.59
C SER A 91 20.47 -9.03 -5.66
N LEU A 92 20.24 -7.99 -6.47
CA LEU A 92 18.91 -7.43 -6.70
C LEU A 92 17.98 -8.43 -7.39
N ALA A 93 18.46 -9.08 -8.46
CA ALA A 93 17.69 -10.09 -9.18
C ALA A 93 17.26 -11.24 -8.27
N LYS A 94 18.19 -11.81 -7.50
CA LYS A 94 17.91 -12.88 -6.53
C LYS A 94 16.92 -12.43 -5.44
N ALA A 95 17.04 -11.20 -4.96
CA ALA A 95 16.12 -10.68 -3.95
C ALA A 95 14.69 -10.53 -4.50
N TYR A 96 14.54 -10.07 -5.74
CA TYR A 96 13.23 -10.04 -6.40
C TYR A 96 12.65 -11.43 -6.68
N GLU A 97 13.48 -12.43 -6.99
CA GLU A 97 13.02 -13.82 -7.07
C GLU A 97 12.42 -14.28 -5.72
N MET A 98 13.08 -13.95 -4.61
CA MET A 98 12.56 -14.29 -3.27
C MET A 98 11.27 -13.53 -2.94
N LEU A 99 11.19 -12.24 -3.27
CA LEU A 99 9.94 -11.46 -3.10
C LEU A 99 8.80 -11.99 -3.99
N SER A 100 9.11 -12.47 -5.20
CA SER A 100 8.13 -13.10 -6.08
C SER A 100 7.58 -14.40 -5.46
N LEU A 101 8.45 -15.25 -4.91
CA LEU A 101 8.03 -16.45 -4.17
C LEU A 101 7.18 -16.10 -2.95
N ALA A 102 7.54 -15.04 -2.22
CA ALA A 102 6.77 -14.53 -1.10
C ALA A 102 5.34 -14.13 -1.54
N ASP A 103 5.19 -13.36 -2.64
CA ASP A 103 3.89 -12.95 -3.15
C ASP A 103 3.03 -14.15 -3.64
N ILE A 104 3.65 -15.19 -4.22
CA ILE A 104 2.95 -16.44 -4.55
C ILE A 104 2.37 -17.08 -3.28
N MET A 105 3.14 -17.13 -2.18
CA MET A 105 2.64 -17.67 -0.90
C MET A 105 1.51 -16.79 -0.35
N ARG A 106 1.65 -15.47 -0.40
CA ARG A 106 0.61 -14.52 -0.04
C ARG A 106 -0.69 -14.76 -0.81
N GLY A 107 -0.60 -14.94 -2.13
CA GLY A 107 -1.74 -15.27 -2.99
C GLY A 107 -2.40 -16.60 -2.61
N ARG A 108 -1.62 -17.61 -2.18
CA ARG A 108 -2.16 -18.88 -1.67
C ARG A 108 -2.88 -18.70 -0.34
N ILE A 109 -2.34 -17.88 0.59
CA ILE A 109 -3.02 -17.55 1.86
C ILE A 109 -4.40 -16.97 1.56
N ILE A 110 -4.46 -15.93 0.72
CA ILE A 110 -5.73 -15.25 0.39
C ILE A 110 -6.73 -16.20 -0.26
N ARG A 111 -6.29 -17.04 -1.20
CA ARG A 111 -7.17 -17.93 -1.97
C ARG A 111 -7.70 -19.11 -1.17
N THR A 112 -6.88 -19.66 -0.26
CA THR A 112 -7.18 -20.92 0.45
C THR A 112 -7.49 -20.71 1.93
N ASN A 113 -7.30 -19.50 2.44
CA ASN A 113 -7.33 -19.16 3.86
C ASN A 113 -6.41 -20.04 4.73
N ASN A 114 -5.37 -20.63 4.13
CA ASN A 114 -4.42 -21.49 4.82
C ASN A 114 -3.23 -20.67 5.35
N TRP A 115 -3.33 -20.27 6.61
CA TRP A 115 -2.33 -19.44 7.29
C TRP A 115 -0.99 -20.13 7.55
N ARG A 116 -0.86 -21.44 7.31
CA ARG A 116 0.44 -22.13 7.39
C ARG A 116 1.45 -21.58 6.38
N PHE A 117 0.97 -21.02 5.27
CA PHE A 117 1.83 -20.38 4.28
C PHE A 117 2.44 -19.05 4.77
N LEU A 118 1.96 -18.49 5.88
CA LEU A 118 2.50 -17.26 6.47
C LEU A 118 3.98 -17.41 6.84
N ALA A 119 4.37 -18.56 7.39
CA ALA A 119 5.78 -18.83 7.72
C ALA A 119 6.67 -18.74 6.47
N TYR A 120 6.22 -19.30 5.35
CA TYR A 120 6.96 -19.24 4.08
C TYR A 120 6.96 -17.83 3.48
N TYR A 121 5.82 -17.13 3.52
CA TYR A 121 5.72 -15.74 3.10
C TYR A 121 6.74 -14.86 3.83
N THR A 122 6.74 -14.93 5.16
CA THR A 122 7.67 -14.17 6.01
C THR A 122 9.12 -14.60 5.79
N GLN A 123 9.39 -15.89 5.67
CA GLN A 123 10.75 -16.39 5.45
C GLN A 123 11.32 -15.95 4.09
N PHE A 124 10.53 -15.99 3.02
CA PHE A 124 10.99 -15.55 1.69
C PHE A 124 11.26 -14.05 1.67
N MET A 125 10.36 -13.22 2.20
CA MET A 125 10.55 -11.76 2.20
C MET A 125 11.65 -11.28 3.17
N THR A 126 12.07 -12.09 4.15
CA THR A 126 13.11 -11.71 5.13
C THR A 126 14.40 -12.49 4.92
N PHE A 127 14.46 -13.75 5.37
CA PHE A 127 15.63 -14.62 5.22
C PHE A 127 16.04 -14.77 3.76
N GLY A 128 15.09 -15.00 2.86
CA GLY A 128 15.35 -15.16 1.43
C GLY A 128 16.03 -13.94 0.83
N VAL A 129 15.46 -12.76 1.07
CA VAL A 129 16.05 -11.48 0.64
C VAL A 129 17.44 -11.27 1.26
N CYS A 130 17.60 -11.54 2.56
CA CYS A 130 18.90 -11.43 3.22
C CYS A 130 19.95 -12.36 2.62
N ALA A 131 19.57 -13.58 2.22
CA ALA A 131 20.46 -14.58 1.63
C ALA A 131 20.80 -14.30 0.16
N ALA A 132 20.09 -13.37 -0.49
CA ALA A 132 20.34 -12.99 -1.87
C ALA A 132 21.64 -12.20 -2.07
N LYS A 133 22.19 -11.60 -1.00
CA LYS A 133 23.40 -10.79 -1.06
C LYS A 133 24.63 -11.62 -1.42
N GLU A 134 25.45 -11.10 -2.33
CA GLU A 134 26.75 -11.71 -2.69
C GLU A 134 27.93 -11.08 -1.93
N GLY A 135 27.66 -10.08 -1.08
CA GLY A 135 28.64 -9.36 -0.28
C GLY A 135 27.97 -8.31 0.60
N ARG A 136 28.78 -7.46 1.23
CA ARG A 136 28.24 -6.33 1.99
C ARG A 136 27.62 -5.32 1.01
N PRO A 137 26.34 -4.95 1.17
CA PRO A 137 25.71 -4.00 0.26
C PRO A 137 26.29 -2.60 0.46
N GLU A 138 26.52 -1.89 -0.63
CA GLU A 138 26.95 -0.47 -0.63
C GLU A 138 25.77 0.51 -0.46
N GLY A 139 24.55 -0.03 -0.44
CA GLY A 139 23.31 0.69 -0.61
C GLY A 139 23.00 1.82 0.38
N GLU A 140 22.06 2.66 -0.04
CA GLU A 140 21.64 3.89 0.64
C GLU A 140 20.91 3.66 1.97
N LYS A 141 20.65 4.76 2.71
CA LYS A 141 19.82 4.74 3.91
C LYS A 141 18.43 4.17 3.60
N LEU A 142 17.99 3.26 4.48
CA LEU A 142 16.65 2.70 4.46
C LEU A 142 15.59 3.80 4.60
N ARG A 143 14.47 3.63 3.91
CA ARG A 143 13.39 4.61 3.80
C ARG A 143 12.00 3.97 3.95
N PRO A 144 11.00 4.72 4.43
CA PRO A 144 9.63 4.24 4.51
C PRO A 144 9.00 4.04 3.11
N PRO A 145 8.04 3.10 2.96
CA PRO A 145 7.36 2.86 1.69
C PRO A 145 6.66 4.11 1.19
N SER A 146 7.04 4.55 0.00
CA SER A 146 6.40 5.68 -0.68
C SER A 146 4.99 5.31 -1.15
N LEU A 147 4.78 4.03 -1.49
CA LEU A 147 3.50 3.49 -1.93
C LEU A 147 2.35 3.75 -0.94
N ILE A 148 2.57 3.63 0.38
CA ILE A 148 1.52 3.86 1.37
C ILE A 148 1.05 5.31 1.32
N LYS A 149 2.00 6.25 1.25
CA LYS A 149 1.71 7.68 1.14
C LYS A 149 0.94 7.98 -0.15
N GLN A 150 1.36 7.38 -1.27
CA GLN A 150 0.68 7.52 -2.56
C GLN A 150 -0.73 6.93 -2.54
N LEU A 151 -0.91 5.71 -2.01
CA LEU A 151 -2.22 5.06 -1.90
C LEU A 151 -3.16 5.86 -1.01
N SER A 152 -2.66 6.44 0.09
CA SER A 152 -3.45 7.32 0.94
C SER A 152 -3.83 8.61 0.22
N ALA A 153 -2.88 9.28 -0.43
CA ALA A 153 -3.12 10.53 -1.16
C ALA A 153 -4.14 10.36 -2.30
N THR A 154 -4.11 9.21 -2.98
CA THR A 154 -4.99 8.91 -4.12
C THR A 154 -6.29 8.20 -3.72
N LYS A 155 -6.53 7.94 -2.44
CA LYS A 155 -7.67 7.12 -1.98
C LYS A 155 -9.01 7.72 -2.39
N GLU A 156 -9.21 9.01 -2.14
CA GLU A 156 -10.46 9.70 -2.47
C GLU A 156 -10.71 9.71 -3.97
N LEU A 157 -9.66 10.04 -4.75
CA LEU A 157 -9.72 10.05 -6.20
C LEU A 157 -10.07 8.66 -6.76
N ARG A 158 -9.41 7.60 -6.28
CA ARG A 158 -9.70 6.22 -6.70
C ARG A 158 -11.13 5.82 -6.34
N SER A 159 -11.64 6.28 -5.20
CA SER A 159 -13.03 6.02 -4.79
C SER A 159 -14.03 6.72 -5.73
N LYS A 160 -13.85 8.03 -5.99
CA LYS A 160 -14.67 8.80 -6.93
C LYS A 160 -14.67 8.16 -8.33
N THR A 161 -13.49 7.83 -8.83
CA THR A 161 -13.30 7.18 -10.14
C THR A 161 -14.01 5.83 -10.20
N LYS A 162 -13.87 5.01 -9.15
CA LYS A 162 -14.55 3.70 -9.07
C LYS A 162 -16.06 3.86 -9.12
N GLU A 163 -16.62 4.76 -8.29
CA GLU A 163 -18.06 5.02 -8.27
C GLU A 163 -18.58 5.52 -9.63
N PHE A 164 -17.83 6.42 -10.28
CA PHE A 164 -18.17 6.94 -11.59
C PHE A 164 -18.20 5.83 -12.66
N LEU A 165 -17.16 4.99 -12.71
CA LEU A 165 -17.11 3.85 -13.63
C LEU A 165 -18.23 2.85 -13.36
N GLU A 166 -18.55 2.57 -12.10
CA GLU A 166 -19.65 1.67 -11.72
C GLU A 166 -21.01 2.20 -12.14
N LYS A 167 -21.27 3.51 -12.02
CA LYS A 167 -22.53 4.12 -12.48
C LYS A 167 -22.70 3.97 -13.99
N ILE A 168 -21.65 4.26 -14.75
CA ILE A 168 -21.66 4.08 -16.22
C ILE A 168 -21.84 2.61 -16.58
N ALA A 169 -21.04 1.72 -15.99
CA ALA A 169 -21.06 0.28 -16.24
C ALA A 169 -22.44 -0.33 -16.01
N LYS A 170 -23.11 0.02 -14.91
CA LYS A 170 -24.47 -0.43 -14.60
C LYS A 170 -25.50 0.07 -15.62
N ARG A 171 -25.35 1.29 -16.11
CA ARG A 171 -26.28 1.90 -17.06
C ARG A 171 -26.19 1.27 -18.46
N ILE A 172 -24.98 0.92 -18.89
CA ILE A 172 -24.72 0.37 -20.23
C ILE A 172 -24.53 -1.16 -20.24
N HIS A 173 -24.65 -1.81 -19.08
CA HIS A 173 -24.54 -3.26 -18.89
C HIS A 173 -23.20 -3.88 -19.34
N VAL A 174 -22.09 -3.19 -19.06
CA VAL A 174 -20.74 -3.73 -19.34
C VAL A 174 -19.88 -3.69 -18.07
N SER A 175 -18.69 -4.28 -18.12
CA SER A 175 -17.75 -4.23 -17.00
C SER A 175 -17.12 -2.84 -16.84
N THR A 176 -16.70 -2.50 -15.63
CA THR A 176 -15.96 -1.25 -15.37
C THR A 176 -14.63 -1.18 -16.13
N ALA A 177 -14.05 -2.34 -16.45
CA ALA A 177 -12.86 -2.43 -17.29
C ALA A 177 -13.14 -1.98 -18.74
N VAL A 178 -14.24 -2.43 -19.33
CA VAL A 178 -14.67 -2.01 -20.68
C VAL A 178 -14.97 -0.51 -20.69
N VAL A 179 -15.71 0.00 -19.70
CA VAL A 179 -15.95 1.46 -19.57
C VAL A 179 -14.64 2.23 -19.55
N ARG A 180 -13.69 1.79 -18.71
CA ARG A 180 -12.40 2.46 -18.55
C ARG A 180 -11.59 2.47 -19.85
N MET A 181 -11.49 1.33 -20.54
CA MET A 181 -10.63 1.20 -21.71
C MET A 181 -11.24 1.83 -22.97
N GLU A 182 -12.55 1.68 -23.17
CA GLU A 182 -13.19 2.04 -24.44
C GLU A 182 -13.98 3.36 -24.35
N LEU A 183 -14.68 3.60 -23.25
CA LEU A 183 -15.59 4.75 -23.14
C LEU A 183 -14.93 5.99 -22.55
N ILE A 184 -14.07 5.86 -21.55
CA ILE A 184 -13.41 7.02 -20.91
C ILE A 184 -12.58 7.84 -21.91
N PRO A 185 -11.75 7.26 -22.81
CA PRO A 185 -11.01 8.05 -23.79
C PRO A 185 -11.92 8.89 -24.69
N LEU A 186 -13.08 8.34 -25.08
CA LEU A 186 -14.09 9.05 -25.86
C LEU A 186 -14.72 10.20 -25.08
N LEU A 187 -15.03 9.97 -23.79
CA LEU A 187 -15.57 11.01 -22.92
C LEU A 187 -14.56 12.15 -22.67
N ILE A 188 -13.27 11.83 -22.52
CA ILE A 188 -12.20 12.85 -22.42
C ILE A 188 -12.14 13.69 -23.70
N ALA A 189 -12.21 13.05 -24.88
CA ALA A 189 -12.23 13.75 -26.15
C ALA A 189 -13.48 14.64 -26.30
N ASP A 190 -14.67 14.15 -25.95
CA ASP A 190 -15.90 14.94 -25.93
C ASP A 190 -15.80 16.13 -24.97
N ALA A 191 -15.22 15.96 -23.77
CA ALA A 191 -15.01 17.02 -22.81
C ALA A 191 -14.27 18.23 -23.42
N LYS A 192 -13.25 17.95 -24.23
CA LYS A 192 -12.42 18.95 -24.92
C LYS A 192 -13.13 19.55 -26.14
N ALA A 193 -13.93 18.75 -26.85
CA ALA A 193 -14.62 19.14 -28.08
C ALA A 193 -15.98 19.83 -27.85
N GLY A 194 -16.36 20.11 -26.61
CA GLY A 194 -17.58 20.88 -26.29
C GLY A 194 -18.58 20.17 -25.38
N GLY A 195 -18.37 18.90 -25.03
CA GLY A 195 -19.01 18.20 -23.91
C GLY A 195 -20.47 17.76 -24.14
N LYS A 196 -20.86 17.42 -25.37
CA LYS A 196 -22.26 17.07 -25.65
C LYS A 196 -22.64 15.73 -25.02
N LEU A 197 -21.79 14.73 -25.15
CA LEU A 197 -22.00 13.40 -24.56
C LEU A 197 -21.95 13.47 -23.04
N ILE A 198 -21.00 14.21 -22.46
CA ILE A 198 -20.91 14.38 -21.01
C ILE A 198 -22.17 15.04 -20.45
N ARG A 199 -22.71 16.08 -21.10
CA ARG A 199 -23.97 16.72 -20.66
C ARG A 199 -25.15 15.76 -20.71
N GLN A 200 -25.24 14.94 -21.75
CA GLN A 200 -26.30 13.94 -21.85
C GLN A 200 -26.15 12.88 -20.74
N LEU A 201 -24.95 12.31 -20.61
CA LEU A 201 -24.66 11.27 -19.63
C LEU A 201 -24.81 11.77 -18.19
N GLY A 202 -24.41 13.01 -17.90
CA GLY A 202 -24.58 13.64 -16.59
C GLY A 202 -26.05 13.76 -16.19
N ARG A 203 -26.94 14.12 -17.13
CA ARG A 203 -28.40 14.14 -16.89
C ARG A 203 -28.96 12.75 -16.60
N GLU A 204 -28.51 11.74 -17.34
CA GLU A 204 -28.97 10.36 -17.13
C GLU A 204 -28.46 9.73 -15.82
N LEU A 205 -27.24 10.06 -15.42
CA LEU A 205 -26.60 9.52 -14.21
C LEU A 205 -26.86 10.35 -12.95
N GLY A 206 -27.48 11.53 -13.08
CA GLY A 206 -27.66 12.47 -11.98
C GLY A 206 -26.33 13.03 -11.44
N ILE A 207 -25.33 13.19 -12.31
CA ILE A 207 -24.00 13.72 -11.95
C ILE A 207 -23.84 15.10 -12.60
N ARG A 208 -23.34 16.08 -11.84
CA ARG A 208 -23.09 17.42 -12.38
C ARG A 208 -21.98 17.38 -13.42
N GLU A 209 -22.11 18.16 -14.49
CA GLU A 209 -21.10 18.24 -15.55
C GLU A 209 -19.73 18.65 -15.00
N SER A 210 -19.68 19.55 -14.02
CA SER A 210 -18.44 19.96 -13.34
C SER A 210 -17.70 18.79 -12.71
N ASP A 211 -18.44 17.92 -12.01
CA ASP A 211 -17.88 16.78 -11.28
C ASP A 211 -17.38 15.72 -12.28
N MET A 212 -18.10 15.51 -13.39
CA MET A 212 -17.64 14.63 -14.45
C MET A 212 -16.36 15.13 -15.12
N ARG A 213 -16.24 16.44 -15.35
CA ARG A 213 -15.05 17.04 -15.95
C ARG A 213 -13.83 16.93 -15.03
N GLU A 214 -14.01 17.14 -13.73
CA GLU A 214 -12.97 16.90 -12.71
C GLU A 214 -12.48 15.45 -12.77
N ILE A 215 -13.41 14.49 -12.66
CA ILE A 215 -13.07 13.06 -12.68
C ILE A 215 -12.36 12.65 -13.98
N LEU A 216 -12.84 13.13 -15.14
CA LEU A 216 -12.22 12.81 -16.43
C LEU A 216 -10.83 13.44 -16.59
N SER A 217 -10.61 14.65 -16.05
CA SER A 217 -9.30 15.30 -16.02
C SER A 217 -8.31 14.48 -15.19
N ASP A 218 -8.73 14.05 -13.99
CA ASP A 218 -7.89 13.25 -13.12
C ASP A 218 -7.52 11.90 -13.75
N ILE A 219 -8.47 11.26 -14.45
CA ILE A 219 -8.19 10.01 -15.18
C ILE A 219 -7.23 10.25 -16.36
N GLU A 220 -7.36 11.37 -17.07
CA GLU A 220 -6.46 11.73 -18.16
C GLU A 220 -5.01 11.91 -17.68
N GLU A 221 -4.81 12.53 -16.52
CA GLU A 221 -3.47 12.66 -15.92
C GLU A 221 -2.85 11.29 -15.63
N VAL A 222 -3.62 10.35 -15.09
CA VAL A 222 -3.15 8.98 -14.86
C VAL A 222 -2.76 8.29 -16.18
N TYR A 223 -3.57 8.42 -17.24
CA TYR A 223 -3.23 7.85 -18.54
C TYR A 223 -1.96 8.45 -19.15
N LYS A 224 -1.70 9.75 -18.96
CA LYS A 224 -0.46 10.38 -19.41
C LYS A 224 0.76 9.82 -18.67
N LEU A 225 0.64 9.58 -17.37
CA LEU A 225 1.71 8.97 -16.56
C LEU A 225 1.98 7.53 -17.00
N GLU A 226 0.93 6.74 -17.25
CA GLU A 226 1.06 5.36 -17.73
C GLU A 226 1.64 5.26 -19.15
N ALA A 227 1.30 6.21 -20.04
CA ALA A 227 1.85 6.29 -21.39
C ALA A 227 3.31 6.78 -21.39
N GLY A 228 3.68 7.70 -20.50
CA GLY A 228 5.04 8.19 -20.34
C GLY A 228 5.98 7.20 -19.62
N GLY A 229 5.44 6.26 -18.84
CA GLY A 229 6.19 5.25 -18.09
C GLY A 229 6.65 4.02 -18.90
N LYS A 230 6.33 3.93 -20.21
CA LYS A 230 6.79 2.83 -21.09
C LYS A 230 8.19 3.04 -21.69
N GLY A 231 9.02 3.89 -21.08
CA GLY A 231 10.33 4.29 -21.61
C GLY A 231 11.42 4.46 -20.55
N ALA A 232 11.50 3.56 -19.58
CA ALA A 232 12.65 3.41 -18.68
C ALA A 232 12.95 1.93 -18.45
#